data_AF-A0A963LP11-F1
#
_entry.id   AF-A0A963LP11-F1
#
_cell.length_a   1.000
_cell.length_b   1.000
_cell.length_c   1.000
_cell.angle_alpha   90.00
_cell.angle_beta   90.00
_cell.angle_gamma   90.00
#
_symmetry.space_group_name_H-M   'P 1'
#
loop_
_entity.id
_entity.type
_entity.pdbx_description
1 polymer ?
#
loop_
_entity_poly.entity_id
_entity_poly.type
_entity_poly.pdbx_seq_one_letter_code
_entity_poly.pdbx_strand_id
1 'polypeptide(L)' 'AMILGGAIGNVIDRSLHGYVVDFLDFHWSFLSPLFYRGHFPAFNLADSAITLGAVCLVLDELRRVRRGR' A
#
# COMPACT_ATOMS: atom_id res chain seq x y z
N ALA A 1 4.12 -0.93 13.59
CA ALA A 1 3.61 0.46 13.54
C ALA A 1 3.05 0.84 12.17
N MET A 2 3.76 0.59 11.06
CA MET A 2 3.38 1.09 9.73
C MET A 2 2.00 0.63 9.23
N ILE A 3 1.68 -0.67 9.32
CA ILE A 3 0.39 -1.22 8.88
C ILE A 3 -0.77 -0.61 9.67
N LEU A 4 -0.68 -0.61 11.00
CA LEU A 4 -1.73 -0.07 11.86
C LEU A 4 -1.90 1.43 11.67
N GLY A 5 -0.81 2.18 11.53
CA GLY A 5 -0.86 3.63 11.27
C GLY A 5 -1.56 3.97 9.95
N GLY A 6 -1.22 3.27 8.87
CA GLY A 6 -1.90 3.45 7.58
C GLY A 6 -3.37 3.02 7.64
N ALA A 7 -3.68 1.90 8.30
CA ALA A 7 -5.05 1.44 8.46
C ALA A 7 -5.91 2.46 9.23
N ILE A 8 -5.38 3.03 10.32
CA ILE A 8 -6.07 4.08 11.10
C ILE A 8 -6.29 5.33 10.24
N GLY A 9 -5.29 5.79 9.47
CA GLY A 9 -5.44 6.95 8.59
C GLY A 9 -6.61 6.78 7.60
N ASN A 10 -6.65 5.64 6.91
CA ASN A 10 -7.72 5.30 5.98
C ASN A 10 -9.10 5.13 6.65
N VAL A 11 -9.15 4.74 7.92
CA VAL A 11 -10.41 4.66 8.70
C VAL A 11 -10.88 6.05 9.12
N ILE A 12 -9.97 6.93 9.52
CA ILE A 12 -10.29 8.33 9.85
C ILE A 12 -10.87 9.03 8.62
N ASP A 13 -10.24 8.87 7.44
CA ASP A 13 -10.75 9.45 6.19
C ASP A 13 -12.17 8.98 5.87
N ARG A 14 -12.41 7.67 5.96
CA ARG A 14 -13.75 7.11 5.76
C ARG A 14 -14.76 7.61 6.80
N SER A 15 -14.33 7.83 8.04
CA SER A 15 -15.22 8.30 9.12
C SER A 15 -15.59 9.77 8.97
N LEU A 16 -14.66 10.61 8.49
CA LEU A 16 -14.86 12.05 8.33
C LEU A 16 -15.49 12.43 6.99
N HIS A 17 -15.05 11.78 5.91
CA HIS A 17 -15.42 12.16 4.54
C HIS A 17 -16.35 11.14 3.87
N GLY A 18 -16.50 9.93 4.42
CA GLY A 18 -17.27 8.83 3.80
C GLY A 18 -16.49 8.07 2.71
N TYR A 19 -15.29 8.50 2.36
CA TYR A 19 -14.40 7.88 1.38
C TYR A 19 -12.93 8.12 1.75
N VAL A 20 -12.02 7.41 1.09
CA VAL A 20 -10.58 7.63 1.23
C VAL A 20 -10.11 8.60 0.16
N VAL A 21 -9.26 9.55 0.54
CA VAL A 21 -8.69 10.50 -0.41
C VAL A 21 -7.40 9.90 -0.98
N ASP A 22 -7.47 9.49 -2.25
CA ASP A 22 -6.33 9.02 -3.03
C ASP A 22 -5.78 10.18 -3.87
N PHE A 23 -4.52 10.56 -3.63
CA PHE A 23 -3.90 11.72 -4.28
C PHE A 23 -2.67 11.37 -5.11
N LEU A 24 -2.15 10.14 -5.01
CA LEU A 24 -1.04 9.66 -5.82
C LEU A 24 -1.59 8.89 -7.01
N ASP A 25 -1.63 9.53 -8.18
CA ASP A 25 -1.95 8.91 -9.47
C ASP A 25 -0.67 8.77 -10.29
N PHE A 26 -0.38 7.55 -10.73
CA PHE A 26 0.80 7.24 -11.52
C PHE A 26 0.40 6.54 -12.81
N HIS A 27 0.89 7.06 -13.94
CA HIS A 27 0.64 6.48 -15.24
C HIS A 27 1.95 6.22 -15.98
N TRP A 28 2.11 5.00 -16.49
CA TRP A 28 3.24 4.63 -17.33
C TRP A 28 2.79 3.84 -18.55
N SER A 29 3.27 4.23 -19.72
CA SER A 29 2.88 3.59 -20.99
C SER A 29 3.18 2.09 -21.02
N PHE A 30 4.25 1.63 -20.36
CA PHE A 30 4.61 0.21 -20.31
C PHE A 30 3.62 -0.64 -19.48
N LEU A 31 2.83 -0.02 -18.60
CA LEU A 31 1.81 -0.68 -17.78
C LEU A 31 0.48 -0.87 -18.53
N SER A 32 0.33 -0.30 -19.73
CA SER A 32 -0.88 -0.42 -20.56
C SER A 32 -1.40 -1.85 -20.81
N PRO A 33 -0.54 -2.91 -20.85
CA PRO A 33 -1.02 -4.28 -20.95
C PRO A 33 -1.69 -4.81 -19.67
N LEU A 34 -1.38 -4.21 -18.51
CA LEU A 34 -1.86 -4.66 -17.20
C LEU A 34 -2.96 -3.76 -16.63
N PHE A 35 -2.92 -2.47 -16.94
CA PHE A 35 -3.85 -1.46 -16.45
C PHE A 35 -4.41 -0.61 -17.59
N TYR A 36 -5.68 -0.22 -17.48
CA TYR A 36 -6.33 0.61 -18.50
C TYR A 36 -5.55 1.90 -18.72
N ARG A 37 -5.07 2.11 -19.96
CA ARG A 37 -4.21 3.23 -20.36
C ARG A 37 -2.91 3.36 -19.55
N GLY A 38 -2.49 2.29 -18.88
CA GLY A 38 -1.29 2.29 -18.02
C GLY A 38 -1.44 3.08 -16.72
N HIS A 39 -2.67 3.39 -16.30
CA HIS A 39 -2.93 4.04 -15.00
C HIS A 39 -2.87 3.01 -13.88
N PHE A 40 -1.86 3.14 -13.02
CA PHE A 40 -1.87 2.42 -11.76
C PHE A 40 -3.01 2.96 -10.89
N PRO A 41 -3.75 2.11 -10.14
CA PRO A 41 -4.78 2.58 -9.24
C PRO A 41 -4.24 3.66 -8.31
N ALA A 42 -4.95 4.79 -8.22
CA ALA A 42 -4.53 5.87 -7.34
C ALA A 42 -4.48 5.35 -5.89
N PHE A 43 -3.50 5.84 -5.13
CA PHE A 43 -3.31 5.45 -3.73
C PHE A 43 -2.90 6.64 -2.88
N ASN A 44 -2.81 6.43 -1.57
CA ASN A 44 -2.38 7.47 -0.65
C ASN A 44 -1.17 7.04 0.21
N LEU A 45 -0.77 7.93 1.12
CA LEU A 45 0.35 7.66 2.02
C LEU A 45 0.05 6.52 3.00
N ALA A 46 -1.21 6.34 3.41
CA ALA A 46 -1.62 5.24 4.28
C ALA A 46 -1.45 3.88 3.59
N ASP A 47 -1.80 3.77 2.30
CA ASP A 47 -1.60 2.55 1.50
C ASP A 47 -0.11 2.23 1.31
N SER A 48 0.71 3.27 1.13
CA SER A 48 2.18 3.12 1.09
C SER A 48 2.72 2.57 2.42
N ALA A 49 2.24 3.09 3.56
CA ALA A 49 2.65 2.62 4.89
C ALA A 49 2.22 1.17 5.15
N ILE A 50 1.01 0.79 4.73
CA ILE A 50 0.52 -0.59 4.82
C ILE A 50 1.38 -1.52 3.96
N THR A 51 1.64 -1.15 2.71
CA THR A 51 2.41 -1.97 1.76
C THR A 51 3.85 -2.19 2.26
N LEU A 52 4.54 -1.12 2.67
CA LEU A 52 5.90 -1.24 3.22
C LEU A 52 5.91 -2.05 4.52
N GLY A 53 4.92 -1.85 5.40
CA GLY A 53 4.78 -2.63 6.61
C GLY A 53 4.60 -4.13 6.33
N ALA A 54 3.78 -4.49 5.33
CA ALA A 54 3.57 -5.86 4.91
C ALA A 54 4.84 -6.49 4.32
N VAL A 55 5.55 -5.76 3.45
CA VAL A 55 6.86 -6.20 2.91
C VAL A 55 7.86 -6.46 4.03
N CYS A 56 7.94 -5.58 5.03
CA CYS A 56 8.81 -5.78 6.19
C CYS A 56 8.45 -7.04 6.99
N LEU A 57 7.16 -7.33 7.21
CA LEU A 57 6.73 -8.55 7.89
C LEU A 57 7.10 -9.81 7.11
N VAL A 58 6.87 -9.82 5.79
CA VAL A 58 7.24 -10.95 4.94
C VAL A 58 8.76 -11.17 4.96
N LEU A 59 9.55 -10.09 4.86
CA LEU A 59 11.01 -10.17 4.93
C LEU A 59 11.51 -10.67 6.29
N ASP A 60 10.87 -10.26 7.37
CA ASP A 60 11.22 -10.71 8.72
C ASP A 60 10.96 -12.22 8.89
N GLU A 61 9.79 -12.71 8.46
CA GLU A 61 9.48 -14.14 8.50
C GLU A 61 10.38 -14.96 7.58
N LEU A 62 10.71 -14.47 6.38
CA LEU A 62 11.67 -15.14 5.50
C LEU A 62 13.07 -15.25 6.15
N ARG A 63 13.51 -14.22 6.87
CA ARG A 63 14.79 -14.25 7.61
C ARG A 63 14.72 -15.19 8.80
N ARG A 64 13.60 -15.24 9.52
CA ARG A 64 13.37 -16.15 10.64
C ARG A 64 13.46 -17.61 10.19
N VAL A 65 12.78 -17.97 9.09
CA VAL A 65 12.83 -19.32 8.51
C VAL A 65 14.26 -19.67 8.07
N ARG A 66 15.00 -18.74 7.48
CA ARG A 66 16.40 -18.98 7.06
C ARG A 66 17.37 -19.18 8.22
N ARG A 67 17.15 -18.53 9.39
CA ARG A 67 18.00 -18.71 10.58
C ARG A 67 17.69 -19.98 11.37
N GLY A 68 16.50 -20.55 11.20
CA GLY A 68 16.10 -21.81 11.83
C GLY A 68 16.51 -23.06 11.06
N ARG A 69 17.14 -22.91 9.89
CA ARG A 69 17.87 -23.96 9.16
C ARG A 69 19.36 -23.81 9.39
#